data_AF-A0A962XPS4-F1
#
_entry.id   AF-A0A962XPS4-F1
#
_cell.length_a   1.000
_cell.length_b   1.000
_cell.length_c   1.000
_cell.angle_alpha   90.00
_cell.angle_beta   90.00
_cell.angle_gamma   90.00
#
_symmetry.space_group_name_H-M   'P 1'
#
loop_
_entity.id
_entity.type
_entity.pdbx_description
1 polymer ?
#
loop_
_entity_poly.entity_id
_entity_poly.type
_entity_poly.pdbx_seq_one_letter_code
_entity_poly.pdbx_strand_id
1 'polypeptide(L)'
;MTEFPTNKKKTILETYRSIATGFLGVGFALCSVPFFLMNSLFLAMFCLGLGLITIPLISHKLPDIGAIKQRKIIIICTLFTVCLMADVHFQDVARQKQDELAAQKLEQRRLEKVAEFAPVREETIEKIRKFISDKKFQEAQDLAKQYESLKDDEIQKLFDQARQEIKLESRRLAREEKLARFNDQRDQIIDNYKQAMKAGNYEFAVSITNEYVDVAGPEFSEMHKEASAEYQKQIQAQNRMRALLSMDVESEEMNASIFCKTVMEKLLKAPKTAEFPWGKGNVSVSGDREYFTVRSYVDAQNSFGALIRTNYTCRLKYNGGGYNGWTVDDFQAN
;
A
#
# COMPACT_ATOMS: atom_id res chain seq x y z
N MET A 1 -47.89 33.94 24.57
CA MET A 1 -47.81 33.09 23.36
C MET A 1 -46.49 33.42 22.69
N THR A 2 -45.46 32.61 22.90
CA THR A 2 -44.10 32.83 22.38
C THR A 2 -43.92 32.00 21.11
N GLU A 3 -43.69 32.67 19.99
CA GLU A 3 -43.45 32.06 18.69
C GLU A 3 -42.10 31.32 18.69
N PHE A 4 -42.13 30.06 18.25
CA PHE A 4 -40.93 29.25 18.03
C PHE A 4 -40.26 29.64 16.72
N PRO A 5 -38.92 29.81 16.67
CA PRO A 5 -38.22 30.26 15.48
C PRO A 5 -38.25 29.20 14.38
N THR A 6 -38.83 29.59 13.24
CA THR A 6 -39.07 28.82 12.00
C THR A 6 -37.81 28.30 11.30
N ASN A 7 -36.62 28.73 11.70
CA ASN A 7 -35.38 28.40 11.00
C ASN A 7 -34.90 26.95 11.26
N LYS A 8 -35.26 26.32 12.38
CA LYS A 8 -34.86 24.93 12.69
C LYS A 8 -35.52 23.87 11.81
N LYS A 9 -36.71 24.14 11.25
CA LYS A 9 -37.44 23.14 10.42
C LYS A 9 -36.81 22.95 9.04
N LYS A 10 -36.20 24.00 8.47
CA LYS A 10 -35.62 23.96 7.14
C LYS A 10 -34.35 23.09 7.10
N THR A 11 -33.51 23.22 8.12
CA THR A 11 -32.28 22.44 8.24
C THR A 11 -32.55 20.94 8.37
N ILE A 12 -33.57 20.55 9.16
CA ILE A 12 -33.94 19.13 9.34
C ILE A 12 -34.42 18.49 8.04
N LEU A 13 -35.19 19.23 7.23
CA LEU A 13 -35.73 18.72 5.96
C LEU A 13 -34.65 18.50 4.90
N GLU A 14 -33.63 19.37 4.86
CA GLU A 14 -32.48 19.24 3.96
C GLU A 14 -31.58 18.06 4.37
N THR A 15 -31.40 17.82 5.66
CA THR A 15 -30.68 16.64 6.17
C THR A 15 -31.39 15.34 5.77
N TYR A 16 -32.71 15.27 5.88
CA TYR A 16 -33.48 14.08 5.48
C TYR A 16 -33.40 13.79 3.98
N ARG A 17 -33.42 14.82 3.12
CA ARG A 17 -33.24 14.64 1.67
C ARG A 17 -31.86 14.07 1.33
N SER A 18 -30.81 14.61 1.94
CA SER A 18 -29.43 14.13 1.72
C SER A 18 -29.25 12.68 2.17
N ILE A 19 -29.84 12.31 3.30
CA ILE A 19 -29.82 10.93 3.81
C ILE A 19 -30.59 10.00 2.86
N ALA A 20 -31.79 10.39 2.41
CA ALA A 20 -32.59 9.57 1.48
C ALA A 20 -31.89 9.34 0.13
N THR A 21 -31.20 10.35 -0.42
CA THR A 21 -30.40 10.18 -1.65
C THR A 21 -29.18 9.29 -1.45
N GLY A 22 -28.56 9.32 -0.26
CA GLY A 22 -27.45 8.42 0.09
C GLY A 22 -27.89 6.95 0.17
N PHE A 23 -29.04 6.67 0.80
CA PHE A 23 -29.58 5.31 0.89
C PHE A 23 -29.98 4.72 -0.48
N LEU A 24 -30.50 5.54 -1.40
CA LEU A 24 -30.80 5.10 -2.77
C LEU A 24 -29.55 4.74 -3.57
N GLY A 25 -28.45 5.49 -3.40
CA GLY A 25 -27.18 5.20 -4.07
C GLY A 25 -26.50 3.93 -3.56
N VAL A 26 -26.48 3.73 -2.24
CA VAL A 26 -25.88 2.53 -1.60
C VAL A 26 -26.71 1.27 -1.88
N GLY A 27 -28.05 1.38 -1.91
CA GLY A 27 -28.93 0.28 -2.30
C GLY A 27 -28.68 -0.20 -3.74
N PHE A 28 -28.43 0.72 -4.67
CA PHE A 28 -28.12 0.38 -6.06
C PHE A 28 -26.75 -0.34 -6.19
N ALA A 29 -25.74 0.08 -5.43
CA ALA A 29 -24.43 -0.55 -5.42
C ALA A 29 -24.47 -1.97 -4.82
N LEU A 30 -25.16 -2.16 -3.70
CA LEU A 30 -25.24 -3.45 -3.00
C LEU A 30 -26.10 -4.48 -3.73
N CYS A 31 -27.13 -4.07 -4.47
CA CYS A 31 -27.93 -4.98 -5.29
C CYS A 31 -27.23 -5.42 -6.60
N SER A 32 -26.18 -4.71 -7.04
CA SER A 32 -25.52 -4.97 -8.33
C SER A 32 -24.54 -6.15 -8.30
N VAL A 33 -23.93 -6.43 -7.14
CA VAL A 33 -22.90 -7.48 -6.99
C VAL A 33 -23.48 -8.91 -7.06
N PRO A 34 -24.58 -9.27 -6.38
CA PRO A 34 -25.19 -10.59 -6.56
C PRO A 34 -25.88 -10.78 -7.91
N PHE A 35 -26.19 -9.68 -8.62
CA PHE A 35 -26.90 -9.69 -9.91
C PHE A 35 -26.11 -10.37 -11.03
N PHE A 36 -24.77 -10.35 -10.95
CA PHE A 36 -23.88 -11.03 -11.90
C PHE A 36 -23.75 -12.55 -11.65
N LEU A 37 -24.23 -13.04 -10.51
CA LEU A 37 -24.18 -14.46 -10.15
C LEU A 37 -25.55 -15.15 -10.28
N MET A 38 -26.63 -14.40 -10.52
CA MET A 38 -27.96 -14.98 -10.68
C MET A 38 -28.13 -15.54 -12.09
N ASN A 39 -28.65 -16.77 -12.16
CA ASN A 39 -28.97 -17.47 -13.40
C ASN A 39 -29.81 -16.57 -14.33
N SER A 40 -29.49 -16.57 -15.64
CA SER A 40 -30.15 -15.74 -16.67
C SER A 40 -31.69 -15.80 -16.62
N LEU A 41 -32.24 -16.94 -16.21
CA LEU A 41 -33.67 -17.14 -15.98
C LEU A 41 -34.24 -16.24 -14.86
N PHE A 42 -33.51 -16.09 -13.76
CA PHE A 42 -33.93 -15.28 -12.62
C PHE A 42 -33.89 -13.79 -12.96
N LEU A 43 -32.88 -13.36 -13.73
CA LEU A 43 -32.77 -12.01 -14.24
C LEU A 43 -33.93 -11.66 -15.18
N ALA A 44 -34.28 -12.56 -16.10
CA ALA A 44 -35.42 -12.39 -16.99
C ALA A 44 -36.74 -12.25 -16.20
N MET A 45 -36.97 -13.12 -15.22
CA MET A 45 -38.16 -13.06 -14.35
C MET A 45 -38.20 -11.77 -13.52
N PHE A 46 -37.04 -11.30 -13.03
CA PHE A 46 -36.94 -10.04 -12.30
C PHE A 46 -37.23 -8.82 -13.18
N CYS A 47 -36.70 -8.78 -14.40
CA CYS A 47 -36.99 -7.72 -15.37
C CYS A 47 -38.48 -7.70 -15.76
N LEU A 48 -39.10 -8.88 -15.94
CA LEU A 48 -40.55 -8.98 -16.17
C LEU A 48 -41.35 -8.46 -14.97
N GLY A 49 -40.94 -8.80 -13.74
CA GLY A 49 -41.54 -8.31 -12.51
C GLY A 49 -41.46 -6.78 -12.38
N LEU A 50 -40.28 -6.20 -12.61
CA LEU A 50 -40.09 -4.75 -12.59
C LEU A 50 -40.87 -4.03 -13.70
N GLY A 51 -40.95 -4.62 -14.90
CA GLY A 51 -41.78 -4.10 -15.98
C GLY A 51 -43.25 -3.99 -15.57
N LEU A 52 -43.82 -5.05 -15.00
CA LEU A 52 -45.21 -5.08 -14.55
C LEU A 52 -45.52 -4.05 -13.46
N ILE A 53 -44.55 -3.75 -12.58
CA ILE A 53 -44.72 -2.78 -11.48
C ILE A 53 -44.52 -1.33 -11.96
N THR A 54 -43.57 -1.07 -12.85
CA THR A 54 -43.19 0.29 -13.24
C THR A 54 -44.11 0.89 -14.31
N ILE A 55 -44.69 0.07 -15.19
CA ILE A 55 -45.59 0.51 -16.26
C ILE A 55 -46.81 1.30 -15.71
N PRO A 56 -47.54 0.85 -14.67
CA PRO A 56 -48.65 1.61 -14.09
C PRO A 56 -48.21 2.94 -13.48
N LEU A 57 -47.06 2.97 -12.80
CA LEU A 57 -46.54 4.14 -12.07
C LEU A 57 -46.14 5.29 -13.00
N ILE A 58 -45.62 4.99 -14.18
CA ILE A 58 -45.15 6.01 -15.15
C ILE A 58 -46.31 6.50 -16.03
N SER A 59 -47.36 5.69 -16.22
CA SER A 59 -48.51 6.01 -17.08
C SER A 59 -49.27 7.30 -16.68
N HIS A 60 -49.19 7.71 -15.41
CA HIS A 60 -49.87 8.92 -14.91
C HIS A 60 -49.21 10.26 -15.30
N LYS A 61 -47.98 10.26 -15.86
CA LYS A 61 -47.21 11.49 -16.11
C LYS A 61 -46.93 11.81 -17.59
N LEU A 62 -47.41 10.99 -18.52
CA LEU A 62 -47.18 11.23 -19.94
C LEU A 62 -48.35 12.02 -20.56
N PRO A 63 -48.07 13.06 -21.37
CA PRO A 63 -49.11 13.83 -22.06
C PRO A 63 -49.95 12.94 -23.00
N ASP A 64 -51.20 13.36 -23.24
CA ASP A 64 -52.31 12.62 -23.84
C ASP A 64 -52.05 12.14 -25.28
N ILE A 65 -51.17 11.16 -25.41
CA ILE A 65 -51.00 10.35 -26.61
C ILE A 65 -52.00 9.21 -26.42
N GLY A 66 -53.17 9.30 -27.03
CA GLY A 66 -54.34 8.44 -26.77
C GLY A 66 -54.01 7.00 -26.35
N ALA A 67 -54.61 6.55 -25.25
CA ALA A 67 -54.25 5.37 -24.45
C ALA A 67 -53.91 4.07 -25.23
N ILE A 68 -54.48 3.89 -26.42
CA ILE A 68 -54.21 2.74 -27.30
C ILE A 68 -52.78 2.77 -27.86
N LYS A 69 -52.26 3.96 -28.23
CA LYS A 69 -50.93 4.10 -28.85
C LYS A 69 -49.82 3.86 -27.83
N GLN A 70 -50.00 4.30 -26.58
CA GLN A 70 -49.06 4.05 -25.48
C GLN A 70 -48.97 2.55 -25.14
N ARG A 71 -50.10 1.83 -25.05
CA ARG A 71 -50.11 0.38 -24.79
C ARG A 71 -49.34 -0.39 -25.86
N LYS A 72 -49.49 -0.02 -27.14
CA LYS A 72 -48.74 -0.64 -28.24
C LYS A 72 -47.24 -0.43 -28.13
N ILE A 73 -46.79 0.79 -27.80
CA ILE A 73 -45.35 1.10 -27.64
C ILE A 73 -44.75 0.27 -26.51
N ILE A 74 -45.42 0.19 -25.36
CA ILE A 74 -44.93 -0.58 -24.21
C ILE A 74 -44.80 -2.07 -24.56
N ILE A 75 -45.82 -2.65 -25.19
CA ILE A 75 -45.78 -4.05 -25.62
C ILE A 75 -44.62 -4.29 -26.60
N ILE A 76 -44.43 -3.39 -27.57
CA ILE A 76 -43.32 -3.49 -28.53
C ILE A 76 -41.96 -3.41 -27.83
N CYS A 77 -41.77 -2.48 -26.89
CA CYS A 77 -40.53 -2.36 -26.13
C CYS A 77 -40.26 -3.60 -25.28
N THR A 78 -41.26 -4.15 -24.59
CA THR A 78 -41.11 -5.37 -23.80
C THR A 78 -40.76 -6.58 -24.68
N LEU A 79 -41.44 -6.75 -25.81
CA LEU A 79 -41.12 -7.82 -26.76
C LEU A 79 -39.70 -7.68 -27.31
N PHE A 80 -39.28 -6.46 -27.66
CA PHE A 80 -37.92 -6.20 -28.12
C PHE A 80 -36.86 -6.53 -27.06
N THR A 81 -37.08 -6.15 -25.80
CA THR A 81 -36.17 -6.52 -24.69
C THR A 81 -36.12 -8.03 -24.49
N VAL A 82 -37.26 -8.74 -24.55
CA VAL A 82 -37.28 -10.21 -24.46
C VAL A 82 -36.50 -10.84 -25.61
N CYS A 83 -36.65 -10.34 -26.84
CA CYS A 83 -35.88 -10.80 -27.99
C CYS A 83 -34.36 -10.60 -27.79
N LEU A 84 -33.92 -9.41 -27.36
CA LEU A 84 -32.51 -9.16 -27.09
C LEU A 84 -31.93 -10.08 -26.00
N MET A 85 -32.69 -10.32 -24.93
CA MET A 85 -32.26 -11.23 -23.87
C MET A 85 -32.19 -12.68 -24.35
N ALA A 86 -33.13 -13.11 -25.21
CA ALA A 86 -33.10 -14.43 -25.83
C ALA A 86 -31.88 -14.61 -26.75
N ASP A 87 -31.54 -13.58 -27.54
CA ASP A 87 -30.35 -13.59 -28.40
C ASP A 87 -29.06 -13.70 -27.59
N VAL A 88 -28.93 -12.93 -26.49
CA VAL A 88 -27.76 -13.02 -25.59
C VAL A 88 -27.66 -14.41 -24.95
N HIS A 89 -28.77 -14.95 -24.44
CA HIS A 89 -28.79 -16.29 -23.86
C HIS A 89 -28.42 -17.36 -24.89
N PHE A 90 -28.92 -17.26 -26.12
CA PHE A 90 -28.60 -18.20 -27.20
C PHE A 90 -27.12 -18.12 -27.59
N GLN A 91 -26.54 -16.91 -27.63
CA GLN A 91 -25.10 -16.72 -27.85
C GLN A 91 -24.26 -17.32 -26.73
N ASP A 92 -24.66 -17.17 -25.47
CA ASP A 92 -23.93 -17.74 -24.33
C ASP A 92 -23.99 -19.27 -24.32
N VAL A 93 -25.15 -19.86 -24.60
CA VAL A 93 -25.30 -21.33 -24.75
C VAL A 93 -24.45 -21.84 -25.93
N ALA A 94 -24.40 -21.09 -27.04
CA ALA A 94 -23.56 -21.44 -28.18
C ALA A 94 -22.06 -21.38 -27.83
N ARG A 95 -21.62 -20.36 -27.08
CA ARG A 95 -20.24 -20.25 -26.57
C ARG A 95 -19.90 -21.41 -25.63
N GLN A 96 -20.76 -21.72 -24.67
CA GLN A 96 -20.56 -22.86 -23.77
C GLN A 96 -20.38 -24.18 -24.52
N LYS A 97 -21.22 -24.45 -25.52
CA LYS A 97 -21.07 -25.65 -26.37
C LYS A 97 -19.79 -25.66 -27.18
N GLN A 98 -19.35 -24.49 -27.66
CA GLN A 98 -18.06 -24.37 -28.38
C GLN A 98 -16.87 -24.63 -27.45
N ASP A 99 -16.91 -24.11 -26.22
CA ASP A 99 -15.88 -24.31 -25.21
C ASP A 99 -15.84 -25.78 -24.75
N GLU A 100 -16.99 -26.42 -24.53
CA GLU A 100 -17.09 -27.85 -24.24
C GLU A 100 -16.52 -28.71 -25.38
N LEU A 101 -16.88 -28.41 -26.63
CA LEU A 101 -16.35 -29.12 -27.80
C LEU A 101 -14.84 -28.91 -27.94
N ALA A 102 -14.34 -27.70 -27.67
CA ALA A 102 -12.91 -27.42 -27.68
C ALA A 102 -12.17 -28.21 -26.58
N ALA A 103 -12.74 -28.28 -25.38
CA ALA A 103 -12.21 -29.06 -24.27
C ALA A 103 -12.20 -30.57 -24.58
N GLN A 104 -13.26 -31.10 -25.19
CA GLN A 104 -13.31 -32.50 -25.63
C GLN A 104 -12.26 -32.81 -26.69
N LYS A 105 -12.10 -31.95 -27.70
CA LYS A 105 -11.07 -32.10 -28.74
C LYS A 105 -9.66 -32.04 -28.14
N LEU A 106 -9.44 -31.20 -27.15
CA LEU A 106 -8.17 -31.11 -26.45
C LEU A 106 -7.88 -32.40 -25.66
N GLU A 107 -8.88 -32.94 -24.96
CA GLU A 107 -8.74 -34.19 -24.21
C GLU A 107 -8.52 -35.38 -25.14
N GLN A 108 -9.20 -35.45 -26.28
CA GLN A 108 -8.97 -36.48 -27.29
C GLN A 108 -7.53 -36.44 -27.82
N ARG A 109 -7.01 -35.25 -28.16
CA ARG A 109 -5.60 -35.08 -28.57
C ARG A 109 -4.63 -35.48 -27.45
N ARG A 110 -5.00 -35.26 -26.19
CA ARG A 110 -4.19 -35.71 -25.04
C ARG A 110 -4.13 -37.23 -24.99
N LEU A 111 -5.26 -37.91 -25.12
CA LEU A 111 -5.33 -39.38 -25.13
C LEU A 111 -4.58 -40.00 -26.31
N GLU A 112 -4.68 -39.41 -27.50
CA GLU A 112 -3.91 -39.82 -28.69
C GLU A 112 -2.40 -39.73 -28.43
N LYS A 113 -1.92 -38.62 -27.86
CA LYS A 113 -0.51 -38.48 -27.50
C LYS A 113 -0.07 -39.44 -26.39
N VAL A 114 -0.92 -39.72 -25.41
CA VAL A 114 -0.62 -40.72 -24.36
C VAL A 114 -0.49 -42.11 -24.98
N ALA A 115 -1.36 -42.47 -25.93
CA ALA A 115 -1.28 -43.74 -26.64
C ALA A 115 -0.02 -43.85 -27.52
N GLU A 116 0.37 -42.76 -28.19
CA GLU A 116 1.62 -42.68 -28.97
C GLU A 116 2.86 -42.79 -28.07
N PHE A 117 2.81 -42.23 -26.87
CA PHE A 117 3.91 -42.25 -25.92
C PHE A 117 4.07 -43.58 -25.17
N ALA A 118 2.97 -44.31 -24.94
CA ALA A 118 2.97 -45.57 -24.19
C ALA A 118 4.08 -46.57 -24.57
N PRO A 119 4.35 -46.87 -25.87
CA PRO A 119 5.41 -47.82 -26.24
C PRO A 119 6.84 -47.32 -25.97
N VAL A 120 7.07 -46.01 -25.95
CA VAL A 120 8.41 -45.41 -25.76
C VAL A 120 8.61 -44.85 -24.36
N ARG A 121 7.62 -45.03 -23.46
CA ARG A 121 7.62 -44.45 -22.11
C ARG A 121 8.85 -44.86 -21.31
N GLU A 122 9.08 -46.16 -21.18
CA GLU A 122 10.17 -46.70 -20.35
C GLU A 122 11.54 -46.30 -20.90
N GLU A 123 11.74 -46.38 -22.21
CA GLU A 123 12.98 -45.95 -22.87
C GLU A 123 13.25 -44.45 -22.63
N THR A 124 12.21 -43.62 -22.71
CA THR A 124 12.31 -42.18 -22.47
C THR A 124 12.70 -41.89 -21.01
N ILE A 125 12.05 -42.56 -20.05
CA ILE A 125 12.35 -42.42 -18.63
C ILE A 125 13.78 -42.85 -18.33
N GLU A 126 14.22 -43.99 -18.87
CA GLU A 126 15.59 -44.47 -18.72
C GLU A 126 16.60 -43.50 -19.31
N LYS A 127 16.31 -42.92 -20.49
CA LYS A 127 17.16 -41.92 -21.12
C LYS A 127 17.26 -40.64 -20.31
N ILE A 128 16.16 -40.15 -19.73
CA ILE A 128 16.16 -38.98 -18.84
C ILE A 128 16.99 -39.28 -17.58
N ARG A 129 16.77 -40.44 -16.94
CA ARG A 129 17.56 -40.87 -15.77
C ARG A 129 19.05 -40.96 -16.09
N LYS A 130 19.41 -41.49 -17.26
CA LYS A 130 20.79 -41.55 -17.74
C LYS A 130 21.37 -40.15 -17.92
N PHE A 131 20.64 -39.21 -18.53
CA PHE A 131 21.09 -37.82 -18.63
C PHE A 131 21.31 -37.17 -17.26
N ILE A 132 20.44 -37.40 -16.29
CA ILE A 132 20.63 -36.91 -14.91
C ILE A 132 21.88 -37.54 -14.29
N SER A 133 22.07 -38.86 -14.43
CA SER A 133 23.25 -39.58 -13.94
C SER A 133 24.55 -39.07 -14.56
N ASP A 134 24.52 -38.77 -15.86
CA ASP A 134 25.66 -38.22 -16.62
C ASP A 134 25.85 -36.70 -16.39
N LYS A 135 25.09 -36.08 -15.49
CA LYS A 135 25.05 -34.63 -15.22
C LYS A 135 24.70 -33.75 -16.44
N LYS A 136 24.02 -34.34 -17.43
CA LYS A 136 23.47 -33.68 -18.63
C LYS A 136 22.08 -33.13 -18.34
N PHE A 137 22.00 -32.24 -17.36
CA PHE A 137 20.70 -31.81 -16.81
C PHE A 137 19.88 -30.99 -17.81
N GLN A 138 20.51 -30.26 -18.73
CA GLN A 138 19.80 -29.51 -19.77
C GLN A 138 19.14 -30.45 -20.78
N GLU A 139 19.85 -31.48 -21.22
CA GLU A 139 19.32 -32.51 -22.12
C GLU A 139 18.20 -33.32 -21.45
N ALA A 140 18.32 -33.59 -20.14
CA ALA A 140 17.25 -34.20 -19.35
C ALA A 140 16.00 -33.30 -19.30
N GLN A 141 16.18 -32.01 -19.02
CA GLN A 141 15.09 -31.02 -18.97
C GLN A 141 14.41 -30.88 -20.35
N ASP A 142 15.18 -30.74 -21.42
CA ASP A 142 14.66 -30.55 -22.77
C ASP A 142 13.90 -31.78 -23.25
N LEU A 143 14.41 -32.98 -22.96
CA LEU A 143 13.72 -34.24 -23.27
C LEU A 143 12.42 -34.38 -22.48
N ALA A 144 12.44 -34.14 -21.17
CA ALA A 144 11.23 -34.24 -20.34
C ALA A 144 10.17 -33.18 -20.71
N LYS A 145 10.59 -31.98 -21.11
CA LYS A 145 9.71 -30.90 -21.58
C LYS A 145 8.90 -31.27 -22.83
N GLN A 146 9.45 -32.11 -23.72
CA GLN A 146 8.71 -32.61 -24.90
C GLN A 146 7.44 -33.37 -24.50
N TYR A 147 7.44 -33.97 -23.31
CA TYR A 147 6.35 -34.79 -22.78
C TYR A 147 5.56 -34.12 -21.65
N GLU A 148 5.83 -32.84 -21.34
CA GLU A 148 5.17 -32.09 -20.26
C GLU A 148 3.63 -32.10 -20.40
N SER A 149 3.13 -32.01 -21.64
CA SER A 149 1.69 -32.01 -21.95
C SER A 149 0.96 -33.31 -21.59
N LEU A 150 1.69 -34.42 -21.41
CA LEU A 150 1.11 -35.72 -21.05
C LEU A 150 0.72 -35.82 -19.58
N LYS A 151 1.29 -34.96 -18.72
CA LYS A 151 1.13 -35.02 -17.25
C LYS A 151 1.47 -36.40 -16.66
N ASP A 152 2.50 -37.06 -17.18
CA ASP A 152 3.04 -38.28 -16.58
C ASP A 152 3.79 -37.93 -15.29
N ASP A 153 3.35 -38.46 -14.15
CA ASP A 153 3.89 -38.13 -12.82
C ASP A 153 5.39 -38.40 -12.70
N GLU A 154 5.90 -39.41 -13.39
CA GLU A 154 7.29 -39.82 -13.30
C GLU A 154 8.20 -38.91 -14.14
N ILE A 155 7.78 -38.58 -15.36
CA ILE A 155 8.47 -37.59 -16.19
C ILE A 155 8.48 -36.23 -15.50
N GLN A 156 7.36 -35.84 -14.87
CA GLN A 156 7.29 -34.57 -14.13
C GLN A 156 8.27 -34.55 -12.95
N LYS A 157 8.34 -35.64 -12.17
CA LYS A 157 9.34 -35.77 -11.10
C LYS A 157 10.78 -35.65 -11.63
N LEU A 158 11.10 -36.30 -12.75
CA LEU A 158 12.43 -36.24 -13.36
C LEU A 158 12.73 -34.85 -13.94
N PHE A 159 11.74 -34.17 -14.51
CA PHE A 159 11.86 -32.79 -14.98
C PHE A 159 12.15 -31.82 -13.83
N ASP A 160 11.40 -31.93 -12.73
CA ASP A 160 11.61 -31.14 -11.53
C ASP A 160 12.98 -31.42 -10.90
N GLN A 161 13.40 -32.68 -10.86
CA GLN A 161 14.73 -33.08 -10.43
C GLN A 161 15.81 -32.42 -11.30
N ALA A 162 15.74 -32.55 -12.63
CA ALA A 162 16.69 -31.92 -13.54
C ALA A 162 16.74 -30.39 -13.37
N ARG A 163 15.58 -29.74 -13.17
CA ARG A 163 15.49 -28.30 -12.87
C ARG A 163 16.20 -27.92 -11.58
N GLN A 164 16.00 -28.70 -10.52
CA GLN A 164 16.67 -28.47 -9.24
C GLN A 164 18.19 -28.62 -9.39
N GLU A 165 18.66 -29.63 -10.11
CA GLU A 165 20.08 -29.85 -10.37
C GLU A 165 20.71 -28.74 -11.22
N ILE A 166 20.05 -28.25 -12.29
CA ILE A 166 20.51 -27.07 -13.05
C ILE A 166 20.65 -25.85 -12.14
N LYS A 167 19.66 -25.63 -11.27
CA LYS A 167 19.68 -24.51 -10.32
C LYS A 167 20.81 -24.64 -9.29
N LEU A 168 21.09 -25.86 -8.82
CA LEU A 168 22.21 -26.12 -7.91
C LEU A 168 23.56 -25.94 -8.61
N GLU A 169 23.70 -26.46 -9.82
CA GLU A 169 24.92 -26.37 -10.63
C GLU A 169 25.24 -24.92 -11.00
N SER A 170 24.24 -24.14 -11.45
CA SER A 170 24.42 -22.71 -11.72
C SER A 170 24.86 -21.93 -10.47
N ARG A 171 24.34 -22.27 -9.29
CA ARG A 171 24.79 -21.69 -8.01
C ARG A 171 26.22 -22.11 -7.67
N ARG A 172 26.57 -23.37 -7.93
CA ARG A 172 27.93 -23.89 -7.72
C ARG A 172 28.94 -23.17 -8.59
N LEU A 173 28.66 -23.05 -9.89
CA LEU A 173 29.49 -22.32 -10.84
C LEU A 173 29.61 -20.84 -10.48
N ALA A 174 28.50 -20.18 -10.12
CA ALA A 174 28.55 -18.79 -9.67
C ALA A 174 29.39 -18.62 -8.40
N ARG A 175 29.33 -19.57 -7.46
CA ARG A 175 30.15 -19.59 -6.25
C ARG A 175 31.63 -19.83 -6.56
N GLU A 176 31.94 -20.75 -7.47
CA GLU A 176 33.30 -21.03 -7.94
C GLU A 176 33.91 -19.82 -8.66
N GLU A 177 33.16 -19.16 -9.55
CA GLU A 177 33.58 -17.94 -10.22
C GLU A 177 33.81 -16.80 -9.22
N LYS A 178 32.89 -16.62 -8.27
CA LYS A 178 33.02 -15.62 -7.20
C LYS A 178 34.25 -15.87 -6.34
N LEU A 179 34.52 -17.13 -5.98
CA LEU A 179 35.72 -17.54 -5.26
C LEU A 179 37.00 -17.30 -6.09
N ALA A 180 36.96 -17.55 -7.40
CA ALA A 180 38.09 -17.29 -8.29
C ALA A 180 38.41 -15.79 -8.36
N ARG A 181 37.40 -14.93 -8.55
CA ARG A 181 37.56 -13.46 -8.51
C ARG A 181 38.09 -12.98 -7.16
N PHE A 182 37.56 -13.54 -6.07
CA PHE A 182 38.04 -13.25 -4.73
C PHE A 182 39.53 -13.60 -4.58
N ASN A 183 39.94 -14.79 -5.00
CA ASN A 183 41.33 -15.23 -4.88
C ASN A 183 42.29 -14.38 -5.73
N ASP A 184 41.88 -13.96 -6.93
CA ASP A 184 42.65 -13.07 -7.80
C ASP A 184 42.85 -11.67 -7.18
N GLN A 185 41.84 -11.16 -6.48
CA GLN A 185 41.83 -9.82 -5.91
C GLN A 185 42.04 -9.79 -4.38
N ARG A 186 42.40 -10.91 -3.76
CA ARG A 186 42.33 -11.09 -2.30
C ARG A 186 43.10 -10.01 -1.53
N ASP A 187 44.34 -9.74 -1.95
CA ASP A 187 45.19 -8.78 -1.26
C ASP A 187 44.64 -7.35 -1.39
N GLN A 188 44.15 -6.98 -2.58
CA GLN A 188 43.52 -5.68 -2.80
C GLN A 188 42.25 -5.50 -1.96
N ILE A 189 41.42 -6.54 -1.86
CA ILE A 189 40.20 -6.54 -1.05
C ILE A 189 40.55 -6.34 0.44
N ILE A 190 41.54 -7.07 0.95
CA ILE A 190 42.01 -6.95 2.33
C ILE A 190 42.57 -5.55 2.59
N ASP A 191 43.34 -4.99 1.67
CA ASP A 191 43.90 -3.64 1.81
C ASP A 191 42.80 -2.57 1.80
N ASN A 192 41.81 -2.69 0.92
CA ASN A 192 40.64 -1.81 0.89
C ASN A 192 39.87 -1.87 2.22
N TYR A 193 39.64 -3.07 2.75
CA TYR A 193 39.03 -3.25 4.08
C TYR A 193 39.83 -2.53 5.17
N LYS A 194 41.15 -2.75 5.23
CA LYS A 194 42.03 -2.12 6.24
C LYS A 194 42.00 -0.60 6.14
N GLN A 195 42.04 -0.06 4.92
CA GLN A 195 41.95 1.38 4.68
C GLN A 195 40.59 1.94 5.15
N ALA A 196 39.49 1.25 4.84
CA ALA A 196 38.15 1.63 5.27
C ALA A 196 38.02 1.64 6.80
N MET A 197 38.49 0.59 7.47
CA MET A 197 38.50 0.48 8.94
C MET A 197 39.32 1.60 9.57
N LYS A 198 40.53 1.89 9.03
CA LYS A 198 41.39 2.98 9.50
C LYS A 198 40.76 4.36 9.31
N ALA A 199 40.02 4.57 8.23
CA ALA A 199 39.32 5.81 7.94
C ALA A 199 38.01 6.00 8.75
N GLY A 200 37.58 4.99 9.53
CA GLY A 200 36.30 5.00 10.22
C GLY A 200 35.09 4.86 9.28
N ASN A 201 35.31 4.38 8.04
CA ASN A 201 34.26 4.11 7.07
C ASN A 201 33.76 2.66 7.22
N TYR A 202 33.09 2.38 8.34
CA TYR A 202 32.68 1.02 8.69
C TYR A 202 31.58 0.46 7.78
N GLU A 203 30.71 1.32 7.22
CA GLU A 203 29.70 0.90 6.24
C GLU A 203 30.36 0.27 5.01
N PHE A 204 31.40 0.91 4.47
CA PHE A 204 32.14 0.38 3.33
C PHE A 204 32.89 -0.92 3.68
N ALA A 205 33.48 -1.00 4.88
CA ALA A 205 34.15 -2.22 5.34
C ALA A 205 33.17 -3.42 5.48
N VAL A 206 31.95 -3.18 5.98
CA VAL A 206 30.87 -4.18 6.02
C VAL A 206 30.47 -4.60 4.61
N SER A 207 30.32 -3.65 3.68
CA SER A 207 29.98 -3.95 2.28
C SER A 207 31.00 -4.88 1.63
N ILE A 208 32.30 -4.58 1.76
CA ILE A 208 33.39 -5.41 1.20
C ILE A 208 33.31 -6.83 1.73
N THR A 209 33.16 -6.99 3.05
CA THR A 209 33.20 -8.31 3.69
C THR A 209 31.93 -9.11 3.45
N ASN A 210 30.76 -8.47 3.45
CA ASN A 210 29.47 -9.11 3.17
C ASN A 210 29.41 -9.68 1.74
N GLU A 211 30.08 -9.03 0.79
CA GLU A 211 30.16 -9.53 -0.58
C GLU A 211 30.81 -10.92 -0.64
N TYR A 212 31.81 -11.22 0.19
CA TYR A 212 32.61 -12.46 0.06
C TYR A 212 32.48 -13.43 1.24
N VAL A 213 31.64 -13.14 2.24
CA VAL A 213 31.54 -13.93 3.47
C VAL A 213 31.19 -15.42 3.25
N ASP A 214 30.47 -15.73 2.17
CA ASP A 214 30.05 -17.09 1.80
C ASP A 214 31.14 -17.91 1.08
N VAL A 215 32.21 -17.26 0.61
CA VAL A 215 33.29 -17.89 -0.17
C VAL A 215 34.67 -17.76 0.46
N ALA A 216 34.94 -16.69 1.22
CA ALA A 216 36.28 -16.29 1.65
C ALA A 216 36.77 -16.94 2.97
N GLY A 217 36.03 -17.91 3.50
CA GLY A 217 36.41 -18.69 4.68
C GLY A 217 36.30 -17.95 6.02
N PRO A 218 36.83 -18.54 7.11
CA PRO A 218 36.64 -18.02 8.47
C PRO A 218 37.23 -16.63 8.73
N GLU A 219 38.35 -16.30 8.07
CA GLU A 219 39.03 -15.00 8.21
C GLU A 219 38.09 -13.83 7.84
N PHE A 220 37.45 -13.91 6.68
CA PHE A 220 36.50 -12.89 6.22
C PHE A 220 35.24 -12.84 7.07
N SER A 221 34.82 -13.97 7.64
CA SER A 221 33.71 -14.00 8.59
C SER A 221 34.02 -13.22 9.87
N GLU A 222 35.24 -13.30 10.39
CA GLU A 222 35.65 -12.50 11.55
C GLU A 222 35.83 -11.03 11.18
N MET A 223 36.41 -10.71 10.02
CA MET A 223 36.49 -9.33 9.51
C MET A 223 35.09 -8.71 9.37
N HIS A 224 34.13 -9.45 8.82
CA HIS A 224 32.74 -8.99 8.68
C HIS A 224 32.11 -8.69 10.04
N LYS A 225 32.32 -9.59 11.02
CA LYS A 225 31.81 -9.45 12.37
C LYS A 225 32.44 -8.27 13.11
N GLU A 226 33.75 -8.05 12.96
CA GLU A 226 34.47 -6.89 13.49
C GLU A 226 33.92 -5.59 12.90
N ALA A 227 33.89 -5.45 11.57
CA ALA A 227 33.37 -4.25 10.91
C ALA A 227 31.90 -3.98 11.25
N SER A 228 31.08 -5.03 11.32
CA SER A 228 29.67 -4.91 11.71
C SER A 228 29.54 -4.41 13.15
N ALA A 229 30.39 -4.89 14.08
CA ALA A 229 30.37 -4.43 15.47
C ALA A 229 30.74 -2.94 15.57
N GLU A 230 31.77 -2.49 14.86
CA GLU A 230 32.15 -1.07 14.85
C GLU A 230 31.09 -0.18 14.18
N TYR A 231 30.50 -0.63 13.07
CA TYR A 231 29.40 0.07 12.43
C TYR A 231 28.19 0.23 13.36
N GLN A 232 27.81 -0.81 14.10
CA GLN A 232 26.74 -0.74 15.08
C GLN A 232 27.06 0.22 16.23
N LYS A 233 28.30 0.25 16.73
CA LYS A 233 28.73 1.24 17.73
C LYS A 233 28.61 2.66 17.21
N GLN A 234 28.99 2.90 15.95
CA GLN A 234 28.87 4.21 15.30
C GLN A 234 27.41 4.66 15.20
N ILE A 235 26.51 3.79 14.73
CA ILE A 235 25.07 4.08 14.68
C ILE A 235 24.53 4.37 16.09
N GLN A 236 24.92 3.57 17.09
CA GLN A 236 24.49 3.81 18.48
C GLN A 236 25.00 5.14 19.02
N ALA A 237 26.25 5.51 18.74
CA ALA A 237 26.81 6.80 19.12
C ALA A 237 26.08 7.97 18.43
N GLN A 238 25.78 7.83 17.13
CA GLN A 238 24.99 8.81 16.39
C GLN A 238 23.57 8.94 16.94
N ASN A 239 22.92 7.82 17.26
CA ASN A 239 21.58 7.82 17.86
C ASN A 239 21.58 8.44 19.26
N ARG A 240 22.61 8.17 20.09
CA ARG A 240 22.78 8.82 21.40
C ARG A 240 23.02 10.32 21.25
N MET A 241 23.87 10.72 20.30
CA MET A 241 24.13 12.13 20.01
C MET A 241 22.86 12.82 19.52
N ARG A 242 22.09 12.19 18.63
CA ARG A 242 20.81 12.68 18.17
C ARG A 242 19.80 12.82 19.31
N ALA A 243 19.76 11.85 20.22
CA ALA A 243 18.91 11.89 21.41
C ALA A 243 19.31 13.05 22.36
N LEU A 244 20.61 13.21 22.65
CA LEU A 244 21.13 14.35 23.42
C LEU A 244 20.77 15.68 22.75
N LEU A 245 21.01 15.79 21.46
CA LEU A 245 20.66 16.98 20.67
C LEU A 245 19.16 17.24 20.59
N SER A 246 18.30 16.25 20.80
CA SER A 246 16.85 16.44 20.90
C SER A 246 16.39 16.85 22.30
N MET A 247 17.10 16.42 23.35
CA MET A 247 16.82 16.86 24.72
C MET A 247 17.07 18.37 24.91
N ASP A 248 18.11 18.90 24.28
CA ASP A 248 18.39 20.34 24.30
C ASP A 248 17.28 21.14 23.61
N VAL A 249 16.78 20.63 22.47
CA VAL A 249 15.66 21.28 21.74
C VAL A 249 14.39 21.30 22.59
N GLU A 250 14.08 20.22 23.31
CA GLU A 250 12.91 20.20 24.20
C GLU A 250 13.00 21.21 25.36
N SER A 251 14.22 21.48 25.85
CA SER A 251 14.52 22.50 26.86
C SER A 251 14.37 23.92 26.27
N GLU A 252 14.88 24.14 25.05
CA GLU A 252 14.77 25.41 24.34
C GLU A 252 13.32 25.77 23.99
N GLU A 253 12.52 24.81 23.54
CA GLU A 253 11.08 24.99 23.30
C GLU A 253 10.32 25.38 24.58
N MET A 254 10.68 24.76 25.70
CA MET A 254 10.10 25.11 27.01
C MET A 254 10.48 26.54 27.42
N ASN A 255 11.76 26.91 27.27
CA ASN A 255 12.24 28.26 27.56
C ASN A 255 11.58 29.32 26.66
N ALA A 256 11.44 29.03 25.36
CA ALA A 256 10.73 29.87 24.41
C ALA A 256 9.27 30.10 24.85
N SER A 257 8.57 29.04 25.25
CA SER A 257 7.18 29.13 25.75
C SER A 257 7.07 29.99 27.01
N ILE A 258 8.00 29.82 27.98
CA ILE A 258 8.05 30.61 29.22
C ILE A 258 8.36 32.09 28.91
N PHE A 259 9.29 32.36 28.01
CA PHE A 259 9.68 33.71 27.63
C PHE A 259 8.51 34.43 26.94
N CYS A 260 7.84 33.80 25.98
CA CYS A 260 6.65 34.36 25.34
C CYS A 260 5.50 34.61 26.31
N LYS A 261 5.29 33.72 27.29
CA LYS A 261 4.34 33.95 28.40
C LYS A 261 4.70 35.22 29.17
N THR A 262 5.97 35.40 29.51
CA THR A 262 6.47 36.59 30.23
C THR A 262 6.28 37.87 29.43
N VAL A 263 6.49 37.82 28.11
CA VAL A 263 6.24 38.96 27.21
C VAL A 263 4.74 39.29 27.17
N MET A 264 3.87 38.29 26.98
CA MET A 264 2.42 38.50 26.96
C MET A 264 1.91 39.08 28.29
N GLU A 265 2.36 38.54 29.42
CA GLU A 265 1.97 39.00 30.76
C GLU A 265 2.26 40.49 30.97
N LYS A 266 3.38 40.99 30.45
CA LYS A 266 3.75 42.42 30.50
C LYS A 266 2.85 43.33 29.64
N LEU A 267 2.19 42.78 28.63
CA LEU A 267 1.29 43.52 27.73
C LEU A 267 -0.15 43.60 28.26
N LEU A 268 -0.52 42.75 29.23
CA LEU A 268 -1.87 42.71 29.78
C LEU A 268 -2.17 43.91 30.69
N LYS A 269 -3.44 44.36 30.68
CA LYS A 269 -3.92 45.44 31.56
C LYS A 269 -4.02 45.03 33.03
N ALA A 270 -4.34 43.76 33.28
CA ALA A 270 -4.40 43.18 34.61
C ALA A 270 -3.57 41.89 34.67
N PRO A 271 -2.22 41.96 34.68
CA PRO A 271 -1.34 40.80 34.58
C PRO A 271 -1.61 39.73 35.65
N LYS A 272 -1.98 40.15 36.86
CA LYS A 272 -2.29 39.25 37.99
C LYS A 272 -3.53 38.37 37.78
N THR A 273 -4.35 38.67 36.78
CA THR A 273 -5.55 37.89 36.43
C THR A 273 -5.32 36.93 35.25
N ALA A 274 -4.09 36.88 34.74
CA ALA A 274 -3.76 36.12 33.55
C ALA A 274 -3.65 34.61 33.86
N GLU A 275 -4.46 33.81 33.17
CA GLU A 275 -4.41 32.37 33.16
C GLU A 275 -3.90 31.88 31.81
N PHE A 276 -2.80 31.14 31.82
CA PHE A 276 -2.20 30.55 30.63
C PHE A 276 -2.47 29.04 30.60
N PRO A 277 -2.60 28.42 29.41
CA PRO A 277 -2.75 26.98 29.30
C PRO A 277 -1.59 26.24 29.97
N TRP A 278 -1.90 25.11 30.59
CA TRP A 278 -0.89 24.24 31.20
C TRP A 278 -0.16 23.47 30.10
N GLY A 279 1.17 23.48 30.13
CA GLY A 279 2.03 22.77 29.17
C GLY A 279 2.79 23.68 28.22
N LYS A 280 3.53 23.06 27.28
CA LYS A 280 4.13 23.76 26.14
C LYS A 280 2.97 24.08 25.20
N GLY A 281 2.73 25.33 24.83
CA GLY A 281 1.72 25.66 23.82
C GLY A 281 2.00 24.96 22.48
N ASN A 282 1.34 25.36 21.39
CA ASN A 282 1.78 24.91 20.07
C ASN A 282 3.07 25.65 19.72
N VAL A 283 4.20 25.08 20.18
CA VAL A 283 5.55 25.54 19.85
C VAL A 283 5.98 24.82 18.59
N SER A 284 6.32 25.59 17.56
CA SER A 284 6.92 25.07 16.33
C SER A 284 8.28 25.72 16.15
N VAL A 285 9.32 24.89 16.04
CA VAL A 285 10.67 25.32 15.66
C VAL A 285 10.74 25.39 14.14
N SER A 286 11.14 26.52 13.59
CA SER A 286 11.24 26.73 12.15
C SER A 286 12.68 27.02 11.76
N GLY A 287 13.29 26.15 10.94
CA GLY A 287 14.49 26.40 10.13
C GLY A 287 15.68 27.00 10.89
N ASP A 288 16.64 26.14 11.24
CA ASP A 288 17.79 26.39 12.11
C ASP A 288 17.39 26.78 13.54
N ARG A 289 18.02 26.16 14.54
CA ARG A 289 17.68 26.24 15.99
C ARG A 289 17.79 27.65 16.61
N GLU A 290 17.80 28.68 15.77
CA GLU A 290 17.90 30.08 16.11
C GLU A 290 16.51 30.73 16.24
N TYR A 291 15.49 30.27 15.50
CA TYR A 291 14.14 30.87 15.50
C TYR A 291 13.05 29.94 16.01
N PHE A 292 12.28 30.43 16.98
CA PHE A 292 11.19 29.72 17.63
C PHE A 292 9.88 30.47 17.41
N THR A 293 8.82 29.76 17.02
CA THR A 293 7.48 30.33 16.92
C THR A 293 6.58 29.66 17.95
N VAL A 294 6.12 30.43 18.93
CA VAL A 294 5.18 29.98 19.97
C VAL A 294 3.79 30.51 19.66
N ARG A 295 2.81 29.61 19.53
CA ARG A 295 1.39 29.95 19.41
C ARG A 295 0.63 29.45 20.63
N SER A 296 -0.06 30.35 21.31
CA SER A 296 -0.81 30.03 22.53
C SER A 296 -1.93 31.05 22.77
N TYR A 297 -2.60 30.95 23.92
CA TYR A 297 -3.62 31.88 24.35
C TYR A 297 -3.43 32.26 25.83
N VAL A 298 -4.07 33.35 26.25
CA VAL A 298 -4.17 33.76 27.64
C VAL A 298 -5.59 34.23 27.94
N ASP A 299 -6.14 33.82 29.07
CA ASP A 299 -7.40 34.31 29.60
C ASP A 299 -7.09 35.37 30.66
N ALA A 300 -7.49 36.63 30.47
CA ALA A 300 -7.18 37.72 31.40
C ALA A 300 -8.31 38.76 31.46
N GLN A 301 -8.40 39.50 32.57
CA GLN A 301 -9.38 40.58 32.69
C GLN A 301 -8.95 41.81 31.90
N ASN A 302 -9.89 42.41 31.17
CA ASN A 302 -9.72 43.71 30.55
C ASN A 302 -9.96 44.87 31.55
N SER A 303 -9.90 46.12 31.09
CA SER A 303 -10.12 47.31 31.93
C SER A 303 -11.52 47.41 32.54
N PHE A 304 -12.49 46.60 32.09
CA PHE A 304 -13.85 46.52 32.62
C PHE A 304 -14.05 45.32 33.57
N GLY A 305 -13.00 44.57 33.88
CA GLY A 305 -13.08 43.37 34.73
C GLY A 305 -13.67 42.14 34.04
N ALA A 306 -13.95 42.20 32.73
CA ALA A 306 -14.43 41.05 31.98
C ALA A 306 -13.26 40.14 31.56
N LEU A 307 -13.42 38.83 31.77
CA LEU A 307 -12.43 37.82 31.35
C LEU A 307 -12.50 37.63 29.83
N ILE A 308 -11.37 37.83 29.14
CA ILE A 308 -11.26 37.69 27.68
C ILE A 308 -10.09 36.76 27.35
N ARG A 309 -10.34 35.84 26.41
CA ARG A 309 -9.30 35.03 25.78
C ARG A 309 -8.62 35.79 24.66
N THR A 310 -7.31 35.94 24.74
CA THR A 310 -6.47 36.56 23.71
C THR A 310 -5.55 35.50 23.12
N ASN A 311 -5.56 35.32 21.80
CA ASN A 311 -4.62 34.42 21.14
C ASN A 311 -3.35 35.20 20.79
N TYR A 312 -2.18 34.60 20.98
CA TYR A 312 -0.93 35.26 20.64
C TYR A 312 0.02 34.34 19.88
N THR A 313 0.79 34.97 18.98
CA THR A 313 1.92 34.37 18.27
C THR A 313 3.17 35.17 18.60
N CYS A 314 4.21 34.49 19.04
CA CYS A 314 5.45 35.08 19.49
C CYS A 314 6.61 34.41 18.76
N ARG A 315 7.34 35.20 17.98
CA ARG A 315 8.53 34.77 17.27
C ARG A 315 9.76 35.23 18.03
N LEU A 316 10.56 34.27 18.46
CA LEU A 316 11.78 34.51 19.23
C LEU A 316 13.00 34.14 18.43
N LYS A 317 14.07 34.89 18.67
CA LYS A 317 15.43 34.58 18.24
C LYS A 317 16.28 34.20 19.47
N TYR A 318 16.96 33.06 19.42
CA TYR A 318 17.87 32.61 20.47
C TYR A 318 19.32 32.96 20.12
N ASN A 319 19.96 33.80 20.93
CA ASN A 319 21.32 34.28 20.73
C ASN A 319 22.37 33.52 21.58
N GLY A 320 21.97 32.43 22.26
CA GLY A 320 22.82 31.69 23.20
C GLY A 320 22.90 32.31 24.60
N GLY A 321 23.48 31.60 25.57
CA GLY A 321 23.66 32.09 26.94
C GLY A 321 22.50 31.80 27.92
N GLY A 322 21.65 30.81 27.63
CA GLY A 322 20.57 30.37 28.53
C GLY A 322 19.36 31.31 28.54
N TYR A 323 18.71 31.47 29.69
CA TYR A 323 17.44 32.21 29.80
C TYR A 323 17.53 33.69 29.35
N ASN A 324 18.70 34.32 29.41
CA ASN A 324 18.90 35.71 29.00
C ASN A 324 19.24 35.87 27.51
N GLY A 325 19.38 34.77 26.77
CA GLY A 325 19.76 34.77 25.36
C GLY A 325 18.62 35.07 24.38
N TRP A 326 17.41 35.29 24.87
CA TRP A 326 16.20 35.37 24.05
C TRP A 326 15.85 36.81 23.69
N THR A 327 15.60 37.05 22.40
CA THR A 327 15.09 38.32 21.88
C THR A 327 13.80 38.11 21.12
N VAL A 328 12.83 39.02 21.32
CA VAL A 328 11.57 39.02 20.55
C VAL A 328 11.84 39.58 19.16
N ASP A 329 11.60 38.78 18.14
CA ASP A 329 11.68 39.19 16.73
C ASP A 329 10.34 39.78 16.26
N ASP A 330 9.24 39.09 16.56
CA ASP A 330 7.88 39.55 16.28
C ASP A 330 6.90 39.07 17.36
N PHE A 331 5.87 39.87 17.64
CA PHE A 331 4.83 39.52 18.61
C PHE A 331 3.46 40.05 18.17
N GLN A 332 2.50 39.14 18.06
CA GLN A 332 1.14 39.44 17.63
C GLN A 332 0.15 38.89 18.66
N ALA A 333 -0.78 39.72 19.11
CA ALA A 333 -1.88 39.33 19.99
C ALA A 333 -3.21 39.78 19.38
N ASN A 334 -4.16 38.85 19.28
CA ASN A 334 -5.47 39.02 18.65
C ASN A 334 -6.60 38.77 19.63
#